data_AF-A0A401KVF1-F1
#
_entry.id   AF-A0A401KVF1-F1
#
_cell.length_a   1.000
_cell.length_b   1.000
_cell.length_c   1.000
_cell.angle_alpha   90.00
_cell.angle_beta   90.00
_cell.angle_gamma   90.00
#
_symmetry.space_group_name_H-M   'P 1'
#
loop_
_entity.id
_entity.type
_entity.pdbx_description
1 polymer ?
#
loop_
_entity_poly.entity_id
_entity_poly.type
_entity_poly.pdbx_seq_one_letter_code
_entity_poly.pdbx_strand_id
1 'polypeptide(L)'
;MFRNVLTCGHASLWHPREPTNFPADCALKASPLSTRLPYSAMMPERSSTETSIDSIRHHEKESLIESYYTKQPPRFRIYSRAHIVTLYVSNAILLLIIAALVGSLSHRPFQDPTIGVYSPANEAIEYIKQHKFRAALFEKTPYMGFPTDETDRLWQELYNFGISKIPEHEARMLPHPTLKVPGTDEYLVQLDVWHELHCLNDLRMLLYPERFPGLAGVTNDKGVIDRESIEFRHWDHCVDSIRETLMCHADVAPIPFRVNFPASKVIVPRLATTHTCRNFTKIQEWAKEHKASYWNYNVTAEQAEEIMRESGFDNAPWESIDDQYMEFPGNTFFTYWREHPEEAKAAREKTAASGL
;
A
#
# COMPACT_ATOMS: atom_id res chain seq x y z
N MET A 1 -4.91 21.01 -45.87
CA MET A 1 -4.10 19.86 -45.42
C MET A 1 -2.75 20.36 -44.97
N PHE A 2 -2.56 20.61 -43.67
CA PHE A 2 -1.24 20.75 -43.06
C PHE A 2 -1.34 20.10 -41.67
N ARG A 3 -0.75 18.91 -41.51
CA ARG A 3 -0.58 18.25 -40.21
C ARG A 3 0.86 18.51 -39.78
N ASN A 4 1.03 19.45 -38.86
CA ASN A 4 2.27 19.61 -38.12
C ASN A 4 2.45 18.38 -37.22
N VAL A 5 3.52 17.63 -37.46
CA VAL A 5 3.99 16.57 -36.57
C VAL A 5 4.93 17.24 -35.57
N LEU A 6 4.41 17.49 -34.36
CA LEU A 6 5.23 17.87 -33.20
C LEU A 6 6.04 16.66 -32.76
N THR A 7 7.35 16.69 -33.00
CA THR A 7 8.31 15.80 -32.36
C THR A 7 8.64 16.36 -30.97
N CYS A 8 8.05 15.79 -29.92
CA CYS A 8 8.46 16.08 -28.55
C CYS A 8 9.64 15.19 -28.14
N GLY A 9 10.78 15.86 -27.91
CA GLY A 9 11.52 15.86 -26.65
C GLY A 9 11.96 14.51 -26.06
N HIS A 10 13.28 14.35 -25.96
CA HIS A 10 13.93 13.29 -25.19
C HIS A 10 13.34 13.17 -23.78
N ALA A 11 12.97 11.95 -23.41
CA ALA A 11 12.74 11.59 -22.01
C ALA A 11 14.08 11.69 -21.27
N SER A 12 14.27 12.77 -20.53
CA SER A 12 15.32 12.93 -19.53
C SER A 12 15.08 11.90 -18.42
N LEU A 13 15.80 10.79 -18.51
CA LEU A 13 15.91 9.81 -17.43
C LEU A 13 16.66 10.47 -16.27
N TRP A 14 15.93 10.71 -15.18
CA TRP A 14 16.40 10.83 -13.79
C TRP A 14 17.93 10.74 -13.63
N HIS A 15 18.59 11.90 -13.65
CA HIS A 15 19.96 12.06 -13.14
C HIS A 15 19.84 12.86 -11.84
N PRO A 16 20.18 12.30 -10.67
CA PRO A 16 20.44 13.11 -9.49
C PRO A 16 21.73 13.93 -9.75
N ARG A 17 21.68 15.25 -9.51
CA ARG A 17 22.88 16.08 -9.44
C ARG A 17 23.59 15.80 -8.10
N GLU A 18 24.85 15.36 -8.20
CA GLU A 18 26.02 15.23 -7.29
C GLU A 18 25.93 15.45 -5.77
N PRO A 19 26.86 14.82 -5.01
CA PRO A 19 28.00 15.61 -4.52
C PRO A 19 29.38 14.91 -4.60
N THR A 20 30.42 15.75 -4.63
CA THR A 20 31.85 15.46 -4.71
C THR A 20 32.47 14.79 -3.46
N ASN A 21 33.60 14.10 -3.71
CA ASN A 21 34.70 13.69 -2.80
C ASN A 21 34.54 12.46 -1.86
N PHE A 22 35.09 11.32 -2.30
CA PHE A 22 35.81 10.36 -1.44
C PHE A 22 36.96 9.69 -2.22
N PRO A 23 38.13 9.41 -1.61
CA PRO A 23 39.31 8.88 -2.30
C PRO A 23 39.30 7.35 -2.46
N ALA A 24 40.02 6.90 -3.48
CA ALA A 24 40.14 5.52 -3.96
C ALA A 24 40.94 4.60 -3.02
N ASP A 25 40.54 3.32 -2.95
CA ASP A 25 41.42 2.15 -3.14
C ASP A 25 40.69 0.82 -2.86
N CYS A 26 40.58 -0.04 -3.87
CA CYS A 26 40.78 -1.49 -3.74
C CYS A 26 40.72 -2.18 -5.12
N ALA A 27 41.86 -2.74 -5.53
CA ALA A 27 42.09 -3.41 -6.80
C ALA A 27 41.63 -4.88 -6.82
N LEU A 28 41.01 -5.28 -7.93
CA LEU A 28 40.72 -6.67 -8.31
C LEU A 28 42.00 -7.38 -8.77
N LYS A 29 42.25 -8.59 -8.29
CA LYS A 29 43.17 -9.57 -8.92
C LYS A 29 42.39 -10.79 -9.38
N ALA A 30 42.33 -10.97 -10.70
CA ALA A 30 42.02 -12.24 -11.35
C ALA A 30 43.32 -12.96 -11.69
N SER A 31 43.30 -14.29 -11.79
CA SER A 31 44.36 -15.09 -12.42
C SER A 31 43.75 -16.26 -13.21
N PRO A 32 44.32 -16.64 -14.38
CA PRO A 32 43.72 -17.60 -15.32
C PRO A 32 44.54 -18.92 -15.46
N LEU A 33 44.14 -19.74 -16.46
CA LEU A 33 44.83 -20.87 -17.15
C LEU A 33 44.39 -22.30 -16.73
N SER A 34 44.24 -23.33 -17.60
CA SER A 34 44.45 -23.51 -19.05
C SER A 34 43.90 -24.88 -19.55
N THR A 35 43.45 -24.92 -20.81
CA THR A 35 43.56 -25.94 -21.90
C THR A 35 43.08 -27.42 -21.81
N ARG A 36 42.01 -27.70 -22.59
CA ARG A 36 41.82 -28.63 -23.75
C ARG A 36 42.57 -30.00 -23.90
N LEU A 37 41.77 -31.09 -23.96
CA LEU A 37 41.59 -32.17 -25.00
C LEU A 37 42.79 -33.03 -25.50
N PRO A 38 42.63 -34.16 -26.26
CA PRO A 38 41.50 -35.09 -26.54
C PRO A 38 41.88 -36.62 -26.64
N TYR A 39 40.91 -37.50 -26.97
CA TYR A 39 40.92 -38.55 -28.04
C TYR A 39 40.39 -39.97 -27.69
N SER A 40 39.87 -40.60 -28.75
CA SER A 40 38.99 -41.76 -28.91
C SER A 40 39.72 -43.09 -29.24
N ALA A 41 39.11 -44.25 -28.96
CA ALA A 41 39.16 -45.50 -29.77
C ALA A 41 38.32 -46.60 -29.07
N MET A 42 37.26 -47.19 -29.64
CA MET A 42 37.15 -48.19 -30.72
C MET A 42 37.13 -49.65 -30.21
N MET A 43 36.02 -50.36 -30.51
CA MET A 43 35.77 -51.80 -30.27
C MET A 43 36.59 -52.70 -31.21
N PRO A 44 36.78 -54.01 -30.89
CA PRO A 44 36.17 -55.03 -31.76
C PRO A 44 35.69 -56.36 -31.10
N GLU A 45 34.67 -56.94 -31.75
CA GLU A 45 34.32 -58.35 -32.10
C GLU A 45 34.54 -59.62 -31.22
N ARG A 46 33.38 -60.27 -30.96
CA ARG A 46 32.95 -61.71 -30.96
C ARG A 46 33.98 -62.85 -31.18
N SER A 47 33.92 -63.92 -30.35
CA SER A 47 33.29 -65.24 -30.65
C SER A 47 33.70 -66.39 -29.69
N SER A 48 32.69 -67.13 -29.20
CA SER A 48 32.59 -68.57 -28.86
C SER A 48 33.66 -69.31 -28.04
N THR A 49 33.25 -69.85 -26.87
CA THR A 49 33.17 -71.32 -26.62
C THR A 49 32.39 -71.59 -25.32
N GLU A 50 31.25 -72.28 -25.42
CA GLU A 50 30.61 -73.02 -24.34
C GLU A 50 31.45 -74.25 -24.01
N THR A 51 31.73 -74.51 -22.73
CA THR A 51 31.46 -75.78 -22.03
C THR A 51 32.11 -75.77 -20.63
N SER A 52 31.39 -76.34 -19.65
CA SER A 52 31.86 -76.85 -18.35
C SER A 52 31.70 -76.06 -17.03
N ILE A 53 30.94 -74.96 -16.94
CA ILE A 53 30.76 -74.23 -15.66
C ILE A 53 29.38 -74.47 -14.99
N ASP A 54 28.50 -75.28 -15.58
CA ASP A 54 27.17 -75.53 -14.97
C ASP A 54 27.16 -76.62 -13.88
N SER A 55 28.10 -77.58 -13.88
CA SER A 55 28.08 -78.65 -12.86
C SER A 55 28.68 -78.23 -11.51
N ILE A 56 29.55 -77.21 -11.48
CA ILE A 56 30.14 -76.70 -10.23
C ILE A 56 29.13 -75.82 -9.49
N ARG A 57 28.28 -75.08 -10.22
CA ARG A 57 27.32 -74.14 -9.65
C ARG A 57 26.13 -74.81 -8.95
N HIS A 58 25.81 -76.05 -9.31
CA HIS A 58 24.73 -76.80 -8.67
C HIS A 58 25.14 -77.40 -7.32
N HIS A 59 26.40 -77.85 -7.15
CA HIS A 59 26.85 -78.38 -5.87
C HIS A 59 27.11 -77.31 -4.80
N GLU A 60 27.60 -76.12 -5.19
CA GLU A 60 27.74 -75.00 -4.25
C GLU A 60 26.39 -74.47 -3.76
N LYS A 61 25.36 -74.48 -4.63
CA LYS A 61 24.01 -74.07 -4.24
C LYS A 61 23.39 -75.00 -3.20
N GLU A 62 23.59 -76.31 -3.30
CA GLU A 62 23.01 -77.24 -2.32
C GLU A 62 23.74 -77.18 -0.97
N SER A 63 25.07 -77.04 -0.93
CA SER A 63 25.79 -76.94 0.35
C SER A 63 25.54 -75.62 1.09
N LEU A 64 25.31 -74.51 0.35
CA LEU A 64 24.95 -73.23 0.94
C LEU A 64 23.52 -73.25 1.51
N ILE A 65 22.61 -74.01 0.90
CA ILE A 65 21.23 -74.18 1.39
C ILE A 65 21.22 -75.06 2.63
N GLU A 66 21.95 -76.17 2.66
CA GLU A 66 21.98 -77.11 3.80
C GLU A 66 22.60 -76.46 5.07
N SER A 67 23.60 -75.59 4.92
CA SER A 67 24.19 -74.85 6.05
C SER A 67 23.24 -73.83 6.70
N TYR A 68 22.13 -73.49 6.03
CA TYR A 68 21.12 -72.57 6.55
C TYR A 68 20.06 -73.28 7.42
N TYR A 69 19.99 -74.61 7.40
CA TYR A 69 18.89 -75.37 8.00
C TYR A 69 19.12 -75.88 9.43
N THR A 70 20.31 -75.72 10.02
CA THR A 70 20.55 -76.22 11.38
C THR A 70 21.25 -75.21 12.30
N LYS A 71 20.44 -74.37 12.96
CA LYS A 71 20.42 -74.10 14.41
C LYS A 71 19.44 -72.96 14.70
N GLN A 72 18.32 -73.27 15.36
CA GLN A 72 17.36 -72.27 15.85
C GLN A 72 17.99 -71.38 16.96
N PRO A 73 17.49 -70.15 17.19
CA PRO A 73 16.16 -69.96 17.78
C PRO A 73 15.19 -69.27 16.81
N PRO A 74 13.86 -69.42 16.96
CA PRO A 74 12.94 -68.51 16.32
C PRO A 74 13.09 -67.16 17.02
N ARG A 75 13.91 -66.28 16.44
CA ARG A 75 13.87 -64.84 16.70
C ARG A 75 13.34 -64.10 15.49
N PHE A 76 12.36 -64.69 14.79
CA PHE A 76 11.36 -63.86 14.13
C PHE A 76 10.55 -63.24 15.25
N ARG A 77 11.02 -62.06 15.68
CA ARG A 77 10.32 -61.17 16.60
C ARG A 77 8.99 -60.89 15.91
N ILE A 78 7.98 -61.69 16.27
CA ILE A 78 6.58 -61.47 15.96
C ILE A 78 6.40 -59.99 16.30
N TYR A 79 6.15 -59.13 15.30
CA TYR A 79 5.62 -57.82 15.61
C TYR A 79 4.40 -58.13 16.45
N SER A 80 4.50 -57.93 17.77
CA SER A 80 3.40 -58.29 18.65
C SER A 80 2.19 -57.55 18.11
N ARG A 81 0.99 -58.12 18.24
CA ARG A 81 -0.23 -57.42 17.79
C ARG A 81 -0.26 -55.99 18.36
N ALA A 82 0.37 -55.76 19.51
CA ALA A 82 0.62 -54.44 20.06
C ALA A 82 1.45 -53.51 19.16
N HIS A 83 2.54 -53.95 18.51
CA HIS A 83 3.33 -53.08 17.60
C HIS A 83 2.53 -52.63 16.36
N ILE A 84 1.74 -53.54 15.77
CA ILE A 84 0.85 -53.21 14.65
C ILE A 84 -0.26 -52.25 15.11
N VAL A 85 -0.87 -52.52 16.26
CA VAL A 85 -1.88 -51.65 16.87
C VAL A 85 -1.30 -50.27 17.20
N THR A 86 -0.10 -50.19 17.79
CA THR A 86 0.59 -48.92 18.07
C THR A 86 0.85 -48.13 16.79
N LEU A 87 1.27 -48.79 15.70
CA LEU A 87 1.45 -48.14 14.41
C LEU A 87 0.14 -47.54 13.88
N TYR A 88 -0.96 -48.32 13.85
CA TYR A 88 -2.24 -47.81 13.38
C TYR A 88 -2.81 -46.69 14.27
N VAL A 89 -2.68 -46.82 15.59
CA VAL A 89 -3.09 -45.77 16.55
C VAL A 89 -2.26 -44.51 16.36
N SER A 90 -0.94 -44.61 16.19
CA SER A 90 -0.08 -43.44 15.96
C SER A 90 -0.39 -42.74 14.63
N ASN A 91 -0.67 -43.48 13.55
CA ASN A 91 -1.07 -42.92 12.26
C ASN A 91 -2.48 -42.29 12.34
N ALA A 92 -3.42 -42.90 13.06
CA ALA A 92 -4.74 -42.33 13.29
C ALA A 92 -4.66 -41.02 14.08
N ILE A 93 -3.84 -40.96 15.12
CA ILE A 93 -3.56 -39.72 15.88
C ILE A 93 -2.92 -38.68 14.97
N LEU A 94 -1.94 -39.05 14.16
CA LEU A 94 -1.31 -38.13 13.21
C LEU A 94 -2.31 -37.57 12.19
N LEU A 95 -3.19 -38.41 11.65
CA LEU A 95 -4.25 -37.99 10.72
C LEU A 95 -5.25 -37.05 11.39
N LEU A 96 -5.61 -37.31 12.65
CA LEU A 96 -6.47 -36.42 13.43
C LEU A 96 -5.81 -35.06 13.70
N ILE A 97 -4.51 -35.05 14.00
CA ILE A 97 -3.73 -33.81 14.17
C ILE A 97 -3.67 -33.05 12.85
N ILE A 98 -3.40 -33.72 11.72
CA ILE A 98 -3.39 -33.09 10.40
C ILE A 98 -4.77 -32.54 10.05
N ALA A 99 -5.85 -33.29 10.28
CA ALA A 99 -7.21 -32.83 10.03
C ALA A 99 -7.57 -31.61 10.90
N ALA A 100 -7.19 -31.62 12.18
CA ALA A 100 -7.38 -30.48 13.08
C ALA A 100 -6.55 -29.26 12.65
N LEU A 101 -5.31 -29.47 12.19
CA LEU A 101 -4.44 -28.42 11.69
C LEU A 101 -4.98 -27.81 10.38
N VAL A 102 -5.43 -28.66 9.45
CA VAL A 102 -6.07 -28.24 8.20
C VAL A 102 -7.36 -27.49 8.50
N GLY A 103 -8.22 -27.99 9.39
CA GLY A 103 -9.42 -27.29 9.83
C GLY A 103 -9.07 -25.92 10.44
N SER A 104 -8.10 -25.87 11.35
CA SER A 104 -7.62 -24.62 11.95
C SER A 104 -7.08 -23.63 10.92
N LEU A 105 -6.28 -24.09 9.95
CA LEU A 105 -5.67 -23.26 8.92
C LEU A 105 -6.70 -22.81 7.86
N SER A 106 -7.65 -23.66 7.49
CA SER A 106 -8.73 -23.35 6.56
C SER A 106 -9.76 -22.39 7.15
N HIS A 107 -9.90 -22.36 8.47
CA HIS A 107 -10.76 -21.41 9.19
C HIS A 107 -10.04 -20.13 9.62
N ARG A 108 -8.75 -19.95 9.31
CA ARG A 108 -8.14 -18.62 9.50
C ARG A 108 -8.74 -17.69 8.44
N PRO A 109 -9.57 -16.70 8.82
CA PRO A 109 -9.94 -15.67 7.87
C PRO A 109 -8.63 -15.04 7.38
N PHE A 110 -8.47 -14.90 6.06
CA PHE A 110 -7.40 -14.09 5.52
C PHE A 110 -7.57 -12.69 6.11
N GLN A 111 -6.73 -12.35 7.08
CA GLN A 111 -6.71 -11.01 7.66
C GLN A 111 -5.90 -10.16 6.70
N ASP A 112 -6.62 -9.33 5.96
CA ASP A 112 -6.00 -8.28 5.18
C ASP A 112 -5.31 -7.30 6.16
N PRO A 113 -3.97 -7.20 6.16
CA PRO A 113 -3.27 -6.32 7.11
C PRO A 113 -3.59 -4.85 6.85
N THR A 114 -4.10 -4.49 5.67
CA THR A 114 -4.48 -3.11 5.30
C THR A 114 -5.79 -2.64 5.95
N ILE A 115 -6.47 -3.50 6.72
CA ILE A 115 -7.66 -3.17 7.53
C ILE A 115 -7.39 -3.31 9.04
N GLY A 116 -6.11 -3.30 9.45
CA GLY A 116 -5.71 -3.45 10.86
C GLY A 116 -6.10 -2.27 11.74
N VAL A 117 -6.19 -1.07 11.18
CA VAL A 117 -6.81 0.09 11.85
C VAL A 117 -8.31 0.02 11.64
N TYR A 118 -9.08 0.16 12.71
CA TYR A 118 -10.53 0.14 12.63
C TYR A 118 -11.04 1.29 11.75
N SER A 119 -11.89 0.96 10.80
CA SER A 119 -12.70 1.91 10.03
C SER A 119 -14.13 1.38 9.95
N PRO A 120 -15.15 2.24 10.11
CA PRO A 120 -16.54 1.85 9.95
C PRO A 120 -16.87 1.38 8.53
N ALA A 121 -16.06 1.78 7.52
CA ALA A 121 -16.20 1.32 6.14
C ALA A 121 -15.50 -0.02 5.84
N ASN A 122 -14.93 -0.71 6.83
CA ASN A 122 -14.21 -1.97 6.61
C ASN A 122 -15.08 -3.06 5.96
N GLU A 123 -16.39 -3.06 6.22
CA GLU A 123 -17.33 -4.00 5.59
C GLU A 123 -17.56 -3.76 4.10
N ALA A 124 -17.29 -2.54 3.61
CA ALA A 124 -17.44 -2.18 2.21
C ALA A 124 -16.23 -2.60 1.36
N ILE A 125 -15.19 -3.16 1.97
CA ILE A 125 -13.95 -3.51 1.29
C ILE A 125 -14.15 -4.81 0.50
N GLU A 126 -14.12 -4.67 -0.82
CA GLU A 126 -14.09 -5.77 -1.76
C GLU A 126 -12.90 -5.58 -2.70
N TYR A 127 -12.17 -6.66 -3.03
CA TYR A 127 -10.98 -6.58 -3.90
C TYR A 127 -11.27 -6.98 -5.34
N ILE A 128 -10.92 -6.11 -6.28
CA ILE A 128 -10.78 -6.41 -7.69
C ILE A 128 -9.35 -6.91 -7.93
N LYS A 129 -9.18 -8.23 -7.99
CA LYS A 129 -7.87 -8.89 -8.11
C LYS A 129 -7.10 -8.51 -9.38
N GLN A 130 -7.82 -8.27 -10.47
CA GLN A 130 -7.24 -7.90 -11.77
C GLN A 130 -7.96 -6.67 -12.32
N HIS A 131 -7.43 -5.51 -11.97
CA HIS A 131 -7.88 -4.24 -12.50
C HIS A 131 -6.83 -3.69 -13.46
N LYS A 132 -7.18 -3.56 -14.75
CA LYS A 132 -6.24 -3.11 -15.78
C LYS A 132 -6.29 -1.59 -15.93
N PHE A 133 -5.17 -0.92 -15.63
CA PHE A 133 -5.09 0.53 -15.82
C PHE A 133 -5.04 0.89 -17.30
N ARG A 134 -5.59 2.07 -17.61
CA ARG A 134 -5.45 2.71 -18.92
C ARG A 134 -4.21 3.58 -18.90
N ALA A 135 -3.29 3.37 -19.84
CA ALA A 135 -2.08 4.20 -19.94
C ALA A 135 -2.37 5.67 -20.25
N ALA A 136 -3.46 5.93 -20.97
CA ALA A 136 -4.01 7.25 -21.29
C ALA A 136 -3.05 8.30 -21.88
N LEU A 137 -1.93 7.89 -22.48
CA LEU A 137 -0.94 8.81 -23.08
C LEU A 137 -1.41 9.45 -24.40
N PHE A 138 -2.31 8.78 -25.14
CA PHE A 138 -2.78 9.24 -26.46
C PHE A 138 -4.31 9.21 -26.55
N GLU A 139 -4.94 8.21 -25.95
CA GLU A 139 -6.38 8.12 -25.78
C GLU A 139 -6.76 8.65 -24.40
N LYS A 140 -7.42 9.80 -24.36
CA LYS A 140 -7.80 10.45 -23.11
C LYS A 140 -8.90 9.66 -22.41
N THR A 141 -8.85 9.61 -21.08
CA THR A 141 -10.02 9.21 -20.29
C THR A 141 -11.00 10.39 -20.18
N PRO A 142 -12.27 10.16 -19.77
CA PRO A 142 -13.22 11.24 -19.52
C PRO A 142 -12.77 12.28 -18.48
N TYR A 143 -11.78 11.93 -17.64
CA TYR A 143 -11.25 12.79 -16.58
C TYR A 143 -10.10 13.70 -17.04
N MET A 144 -9.68 13.63 -18.31
CA MET A 144 -8.47 14.29 -18.83
C MET A 144 -8.77 15.37 -19.87
N GLY A 145 -7.85 16.34 -19.96
CA GLY A 145 -7.86 17.42 -20.95
C GLY A 145 -8.30 18.75 -20.36
N PHE A 146 -8.47 19.74 -21.25
CA PHE A 146 -8.93 21.06 -20.82
C PHE A 146 -10.29 20.92 -20.13
N PRO A 147 -10.47 21.53 -18.95
CA PRO A 147 -11.67 21.36 -18.15
C PRO A 147 -12.92 21.86 -18.88
N THR A 148 -13.98 21.07 -18.76
CA THR A 148 -15.33 21.38 -19.25
C THR A 148 -16.31 21.14 -18.10
N ASP A 149 -17.54 21.66 -18.20
CA ASP A 149 -18.57 21.41 -17.19
C ASP A 149 -18.79 19.91 -16.93
N GLU A 150 -18.69 19.10 -17.99
CA GLU A 150 -18.80 17.64 -17.88
C GLU A 150 -17.59 17.01 -17.18
N THR A 151 -16.37 17.42 -17.53
CA THR A 151 -15.16 16.92 -16.84
C THR A 151 -15.18 17.31 -15.36
N ASP A 152 -15.59 18.54 -15.05
CA ASP A 152 -15.68 19.01 -13.67
C ASP A 152 -16.75 18.23 -12.89
N ARG A 153 -17.92 17.96 -13.49
CA ARG A 153 -18.95 17.10 -12.91
C ARG A 153 -18.40 15.69 -12.60
N LEU A 154 -17.71 15.07 -13.56
CA LEU A 154 -17.12 13.74 -13.38
C LEU A 154 -16.13 13.71 -12.22
N TRP A 155 -15.28 14.73 -12.09
CA TRP A 155 -14.35 14.84 -10.95
C TRP A 155 -15.08 15.02 -9.62
N GLN A 156 -16.08 15.90 -9.56
CA GLN A 156 -16.89 16.11 -8.35
C GLN A 156 -17.60 14.82 -7.91
N GLU A 157 -18.13 14.05 -8.85
CA GLU A 157 -18.81 12.78 -8.57
C GLU A 157 -17.90 11.68 -8.02
N LEU A 158 -16.56 11.85 -8.05
CA LEU A 158 -15.64 10.90 -7.45
C LEU A 158 -15.60 10.98 -5.93
N TYR A 159 -15.87 12.15 -5.33
CA TYR A 159 -15.66 12.38 -3.89
C TYR A 159 -16.76 13.18 -3.20
N ASN A 160 -17.68 13.81 -3.93
CA ASN A 160 -18.73 14.65 -3.35
C ASN A 160 -19.90 13.83 -2.77
N PHE A 161 -19.59 12.99 -1.78
CA PHE A 161 -20.58 12.24 -0.99
C PHE A 161 -20.93 12.94 0.33
N GLY A 162 -20.24 14.04 0.64
CA GLY A 162 -20.39 14.80 1.87
C GLY A 162 -19.57 14.22 3.01
N ILE A 163 -19.84 14.71 4.22
CA ILE A 163 -19.31 14.13 5.46
C ILE A 163 -20.17 12.90 5.78
N SER A 164 -19.55 11.83 6.24
CA SER A 164 -20.24 10.62 6.68
C SER A 164 -20.61 10.71 8.16
N LYS A 165 -21.59 9.92 8.56
CA LYS A 165 -22.04 9.78 9.93
C LYS A 165 -22.00 8.32 10.37
N ILE A 166 -21.67 8.11 11.63
CA ILE A 166 -21.61 6.79 12.25
C ILE A 166 -22.30 6.80 13.62
N PRO A 167 -22.82 5.66 14.08
CA PRO A 167 -23.37 5.54 15.42
C PRO A 167 -22.27 5.62 16.49
N GLU A 168 -22.65 6.01 17.70
CA GLU A 168 -21.72 6.19 18.83
C GLU A 168 -20.82 4.99 19.09
N HIS A 169 -21.36 3.76 19.01
CA HIS A 169 -20.58 2.56 19.30
C HIS A 169 -19.44 2.33 18.29
N GLU A 170 -19.60 2.78 17.04
CA GLU A 170 -18.52 2.78 16.04
C GLU A 170 -17.54 3.92 16.27
N ALA A 171 -18.02 5.11 16.64
CA ALA A 171 -17.17 6.25 16.96
C ALA A 171 -16.20 5.94 18.10
N ARG A 172 -16.65 5.19 19.12
CA ARG A 172 -15.80 4.72 20.24
C ARG A 172 -14.70 3.73 19.84
N MET A 173 -14.81 3.10 18.67
CA MET A 173 -13.80 2.18 18.15
C MET A 173 -12.74 2.87 17.28
N LEU A 174 -12.93 4.15 16.95
CA LEU A 174 -11.95 4.92 16.20
C LEU A 174 -10.65 5.10 17.01
N PRO A 175 -9.49 5.15 16.34
CA PRO A 175 -8.22 5.39 17.02
C PRO A 175 -8.15 6.78 17.67
N HIS A 176 -8.88 7.75 17.13
CA HIS A 176 -8.98 9.12 17.63
C HIS A 176 -10.45 9.53 17.74
N PRO A 177 -10.82 10.34 18.74
CA PRO A 177 -12.20 10.76 18.93
C PRO A 177 -12.65 11.70 17.81
N THR A 178 -13.96 11.79 17.60
CA THR A 178 -14.56 12.68 16.61
C THR A 178 -15.79 13.38 17.17
N LEU A 179 -16.20 14.46 16.50
CA LEU A 179 -17.33 15.28 16.92
C LEU A 179 -18.68 14.58 16.69
N LYS A 180 -19.53 14.68 17.70
CA LYS A 180 -20.95 14.36 17.62
C LYS A 180 -21.66 15.46 16.82
N VAL A 181 -22.60 15.08 15.96
CA VAL A 181 -23.46 16.03 15.25
C VAL A 181 -24.41 16.68 16.27
N PRO A 182 -24.42 18.02 16.40
CA PRO A 182 -25.28 18.71 17.36
C PRO A 182 -26.76 18.31 17.22
N GLY A 183 -27.38 17.91 18.33
CA GLY A 183 -28.80 17.55 18.38
C GLY A 183 -29.16 16.14 17.86
N THR A 184 -28.19 15.27 17.59
CA THR A 184 -28.42 13.87 17.18
C THR A 184 -27.55 12.92 18.00
N ASP A 185 -27.66 11.60 17.84
CA ASP A 185 -26.73 10.60 18.42
C ASP A 185 -25.69 10.08 17.42
N GLU A 186 -25.48 10.82 16.33
CA GLU A 186 -24.61 10.46 15.23
C GLU A 186 -23.28 11.23 15.31
N TYR A 187 -22.20 10.62 14.84
CA TYR A 187 -20.84 11.15 14.91
C TYR A 187 -20.28 11.36 13.51
N LEU A 188 -19.57 12.48 13.31
CA LEU A 188 -19.02 12.87 12.02
C LEU A 188 -17.73 12.10 11.73
N VAL A 189 -17.60 11.59 10.51
CA VAL A 189 -16.35 11.05 9.99
C VAL A 189 -16.24 11.35 8.50
N GLN A 190 -15.01 11.37 7.98
CA GLN A 190 -14.77 11.38 6.55
C GLN A 190 -13.82 10.24 6.22
N LEU A 191 -14.09 9.52 5.12
CA LEU A 191 -13.10 8.59 4.59
C LEU A 191 -12.01 9.37 3.88
N ASP A 192 -10.77 9.06 4.23
CA ASP A 192 -9.57 9.74 3.75
C ASP A 192 -9.50 9.84 2.21
N VAL A 193 -9.91 8.79 1.49
CA VAL A 193 -9.95 8.78 0.02
C VAL A 193 -10.76 9.94 -0.59
N TRP A 194 -11.74 10.50 0.12
CA TRP A 194 -12.49 11.68 -0.35
C TRP A 194 -11.67 12.97 -0.23
N HIS A 195 -10.91 13.11 0.87
CA HIS A 195 -9.96 14.21 1.07
C HIS A 195 -8.86 14.15 0.01
N GLU A 196 -8.31 12.97 -0.25
CA GLU A 196 -7.27 12.74 -1.26
C GLU A 196 -7.73 13.08 -2.68
N LEU A 197 -8.95 12.68 -3.04
CA LEU A 197 -9.52 13.00 -4.36
C LEU A 197 -9.89 14.48 -4.51
N HIS A 198 -10.33 15.14 -3.44
CA HIS A 198 -10.51 16.58 -3.41
C HIS A 198 -9.17 17.30 -3.63
N CYS A 199 -8.14 16.94 -2.85
CA CYS A 199 -6.78 17.46 -2.99
C CYS A 199 -6.26 17.31 -4.43
N LEU A 200 -6.41 16.12 -5.01
CA LEU A 200 -5.96 15.85 -6.37
C LEU A 200 -6.74 16.68 -7.41
N ASN A 201 -8.04 16.87 -7.22
CA ASN A 201 -8.85 17.68 -8.13
C ASN A 201 -8.51 19.17 -8.02
N ASP A 202 -8.22 19.67 -6.82
CA ASP A 202 -7.80 21.06 -6.60
C ASP A 202 -6.44 21.32 -7.28
N LEU A 203 -5.48 20.40 -7.13
CA LEU A 203 -4.19 20.47 -7.86
C LEU A 203 -4.39 20.38 -9.37
N ARG A 204 -5.32 19.54 -9.85
CA ARG A 204 -5.68 19.48 -11.28
C ARG A 204 -6.19 20.83 -11.76
N MET A 205 -7.01 21.53 -10.98
CA MET A 205 -7.57 22.83 -11.35
C MET A 205 -6.48 23.89 -11.53
N LEU A 206 -5.40 23.86 -10.73
CA LEU A 206 -4.24 24.76 -10.87
C LEU A 206 -3.53 24.64 -12.22
N LEU A 207 -3.64 23.50 -12.91
CA LEU A 207 -3.06 23.31 -14.25
C LEU A 207 -3.81 24.10 -15.34
N TYR A 208 -4.97 24.68 -15.03
CA TYR A 208 -5.83 25.38 -15.98
C TYR A 208 -6.26 26.76 -15.47
N PRO A 209 -5.30 27.68 -15.26
CA PRO A 209 -5.57 29.01 -14.69
C PRO A 209 -6.53 29.87 -15.52
N GLU A 210 -6.71 29.56 -16.81
CA GLU A 210 -7.67 30.24 -17.68
C GLU A 210 -9.13 30.01 -17.29
N ARG A 211 -9.42 28.86 -16.65
CA ARG A 211 -10.75 28.53 -16.12
C ARG A 211 -10.81 28.67 -14.60
N PHE A 212 -9.74 28.31 -13.90
CA PHE A 212 -9.67 28.33 -12.45
C PHE A 212 -8.55 29.26 -11.99
N PRO A 213 -8.84 30.57 -11.82
CA PRO A 213 -7.81 31.56 -11.49
C PRO A 213 -7.38 31.50 -10.02
N GLY A 214 -7.26 30.31 -9.42
CA GLY A 214 -6.89 30.14 -8.01
C GLY A 214 -5.54 30.79 -7.67
N LEU A 215 -4.56 30.65 -8.56
CA LEU A 215 -3.25 31.30 -8.42
C LEU A 215 -3.34 32.83 -8.43
N ALA A 216 -4.37 33.43 -9.04
CA ALA A 216 -4.51 34.88 -9.07
C ALA A 216 -4.77 35.47 -7.67
N GLY A 217 -5.44 34.71 -6.78
CA GLY A 217 -5.70 35.14 -5.40
C GLY A 217 -4.43 35.24 -4.55
N VAL A 218 -3.38 34.51 -4.91
CA VAL A 218 -2.11 34.47 -4.19
C VAL A 218 -0.98 35.15 -4.96
N THR A 219 -1.26 35.76 -6.12
CA THR A 219 -0.25 36.41 -6.96
C THR A 219 -0.39 37.92 -6.86
N ASN A 220 0.67 38.61 -6.45
CA ASN A 220 0.67 40.07 -6.39
C ASN A 220 0.82 40.73 -7.77
N ASP A 221 0.69 42.06 -7.82
CA ASP A 221 0.77 42.86 -9.05
C ASP A 221 2.08 42.70 -9.85
N LYS A 222 3.13 42.16 -9.22
CA LYS A 222 4.44 41.90 -9.86
C LYS A 222 4.54 40.47 -10.41
N GLY A 223 3.47 39.68 -10.32
CA GLY A 223 3.47 38.28 -10.72
C GLY A 223 4.16 37.34 -9.73
N VAL A 224 4.39 37.78 -8.49
CA VAL A 224 5.02 36.95 -7.45
C VAL A 224 3.94 36.26 -6.63
N ILE A 225 4.04 34.93 -6.56
CA ILE A 225 3.17 34.08 -5.74
C ILE A 225 3.61 34.19 -4.28
N ASP A 226 2.67 34.58 -3.41
CA ASP A 226 2.77 34.47 -1.97
C ASP A 226 2.60 33.00 -1.55
N ARG A 227 3.67 32.40 -1.05
CA ARG A 227 3.70 31.00 -0.61
C ARG A 227 3.34 30.83 0.86
N GLU A 228 3.24 31.93 1.59
CA GLU A 228 2.86 31.92 3.00
C GLU A 228 1.34 32.07 3.18
N SER A 229 0.61 32.35 2.10
CA SER A 229 -0.84 32.43 2.11
C SER A 229 -1.46 31.09 2.53
N ILE A 230 -2.63 31.15 3.18
CA ILE A 230 -3.38 29.97 3.61
C ILE A 230 -3.74 29.08 2.42
N GLU A 231 -4.10 29.67 1.28
CA GLU A 231 -4.45 28.95 0.07
C GLU A 231 -3.25 28.19 -0.51
N PHE A 232 -2.06 28.82 -0.53
CA PHE A 232 -0.87 28.14 -1.03
C PHE A 232 -0.43 27.00 -0.10
N ARG A 233 -0.43 27.25 1.22
CA ARG A 233 -0.16 26.22 2.24
C ARG A 233 -1.15 25.06 2.15
N HIS A 234 -2.41 25.32 1.83
CA HIS A 234 -3.40 24.28 1.59
C HIS A 234 -3.01 23.39 0.41
N TRP A 235 -2.56 23.94 -0.72
CA TRP A 235 -2.07 23.14 -1.84
C TRP A 235 -0.79 22.36 -1.53
N ASP A 236 0.13 22.92 -0.76
CA ASP A 236 1.33 22.20 -0.32
C ASP A 236 0.96 21.02 0.60
N HIS A 237 -0.01 21.22 1.51
CA HIS A 237 -0.60 20.15 2.31
C HIS A 237 -1.28 19.08 1.43
N CYS A 238 -2.04 19.48 0.41
CA CYS A 238 -2.64 18.54 -0.55
C CYS A 238 -1.60 17.64 -1.20
N VAL A 239 -0.44 18.20 -1.59
CA VAL A 239 0.66 17.42 -2.18
C VAL A 239 1.22 16.42 -1.17
N ASP A 240 1.40 16.82 0.09
CA ASP A 240 1.96 15.94 1.12
C ASP A 240 0.98 14.83 1.55
N SER A 241 -0.31 15.15 1.70
CA SER A 241 -1.37 14.17 2.00
C SER A 241 -1.44 13.07 0.95
N ILE A 242 -1.41 13.44 -0.34
CA ILE A 242 -1.37 12.48 -1.45
C ILE A 242 -0.08 11.65 -1.43
N ARG A 243 1.07 12.26 -1.11
CA ARG A 243 2.34 11.55 -0.99
C ARG A 243 2.28 10.49 0.12
N GLU A 244 1.84 10.86 1.32
CA GLU A 244 1.69 9.95 2.46
C GLU A 244 0.74 8.80 2.12
N THR A 245 -0.42 9.10 1.51
CA THR A 245 -1.38 8.08 1.07
C THR A 245 -0.79 7.11 0.04
N LEU A 246 -0.04 7.60 -0.95
CA LEU A 246 0.64 6.74 -1.93
C LEU A 246 1.71 5.85 -1.30
N MET A 247 2.40 6.33 -0.26
CA MET A 247 3.39 5.53 0.48
C MET A 247 2.72 4.50 1.38
N CYS A 248 1.62 4.87 2.04
CA CYS A 248 0.80 3.99 2.87
C CYS A 248 0.19 2.84 2.06
N HIS A 249 -0.27 3.13 0.84
CA HIS A 249 -0.89 2.17 -0.07
C HIS A 249 0.02 1.78 -1.24
N ALA A 250 1.34 1.70 -1.00
CA ALA A 250 2.34 1.48 -2.04
C ALA A 250 2.01 0.26 -2.93
N ASP A 251 1.70 0.54 -4.20
CA ASP A 251 1.37 -0.48 -5.18
C ASP A 251 2.65 -1.10 -5.77
N VAL A 252 2.82 -2.40 -5.53
CA VAL A 252 3.97 -3.19 -5.98
C VAL A 252 3.76 -3.87 -7.34
N ALA A 253 2.65 -3.58 -8.03
CA ALA A 253 2.41 -4.08 -9.38
C ALA A 253 3.53 -3.61 -10.34
N PRO A 254 4.27 -4.54 -10.98
CA PRO A 254 5.40 -4.15 -11.81
C PRO A 254 4.91 -3.49 -13.10
N ILE A 255 5.67 -2.50 -13.57
CA ILE A 255 5.53 -1.90 -14.89
C ILE A 255 6.53 -2.59 -15.84
N PRO A 256 6.10 -3.53 -16.70
CA PRO A 256 7.02 -4.21 -17.60
C PRO A 256 7.46 -3.27 -18.74
N PHE A 257 8.66 -3.50 -19.27
CA PHE A 257 9.20 -2.71 -20.39
C PHE A 257 8.97 -3.39 -21.74
N ARG A 258 8.96 -2.59 -22.81
CA ARG A 258 8.89 -3.04 -24.21
C ARG A 258 9.73 -2.16 -25.12
N VAL A 259 10.07 -2.67 -26.30
CA VAL A 259 10.62 -1.83 -27.37
C VAL A 259 9.45 -1.11 -28.08
N ASN A 260 9.58 0.22 -28.24
CA ASN A 260 8.65 1.02 -29.00
C ASN A 260 9.01 1.00 -30.50
N PHE A 261 8.62 -0.06 -31.18
CA PHE A 261 8.82 -0.26 -32.61
C PHE A 261 7.48 -0.19 -33.36
N PRO A 262 7.41 0.43 -34.57
CA PRO A 262 8.51 1.05 -35.33
C PRO A 262 8.80 2.52 -34.95
N ALA A 263 8.02 3.11 -34.04
CA ALA A 263 7.99 4.56 -33.83
C ALA A 263 9.32 5.19 -33.38
N SER A 264 10.02 4.64 -32.39
CA SER A 264 11.23 5.28 -31.84
C SER A 264 12.40 4.33 -31.53
N LYS A 265 12.24 3.01 -31.68
CA LYS A 265 13.27 1.98 -31.34
C LYS A 265 13.85 2.11 -29.93
N VAL A 266 13.15 2.78 -29.01
CA VAL A 266 13.56 2.93 -27.60
C VAL A 266 12.83 1.93 -26.71
N ILE A 267 13.45 1.56 -25.59
CA ILE A 267 12.81 0.74 -24.56
C ILE A 267 11.94 1.68 -23.71
N VAL A 268 10.65 1.38 -23.58
CA VAL A 268 9.64 2.18 -22.88
C VAL A 268 8.82 1.32 -21.91
N PRO A 269 8.32 1.88 -20.80
CA PRO A 269 7.43 1.17 -19.89
C PRO A 269 6.05 0.91 -20.52
N ARG A 270 5.40 -0.18 -20.10
CA ARG A 270 3.99 -0.49 -20.37
C ARG A 270 3.12 0.02 -19.22
N LEU A 271 2.70 1.28 -19.31
CA LEU A 271 1.91 1.93 -18.25
C LEU A 271 0.52 1.33 -18.03
N ALA A 272 -0.04 0.61 -19.01
CA ALA A 272 -1.30 -0.12 -18.87
C ALA A 272 -1.07 -1.51 -18.24
N THR A 273 -0.56 -1.54 -17.01
CA THR A 273 -0.35 -2.78 -16.25
C THR A 273 -1.59 -3.16 -15.43
N THR A 274 -1.56 -4.35 -14.84
CA THR A 274 -2.66 -4.90 -14.05
C THR A 274 -2.34 -4.77 -12.57
N HIS A 275 -3.31 -4.29 -11.81
CA HIS A 275 -3.22 -3.99 -10.40
C HIS A 275 -4.26 -4.79 -9.63
N THR A 276 -4.09 -4.90 -8.31
CA THR A 276 -5.17 -5.31 -7.40
C THR A 276 -5.68 -4.06 -6.69
N CYS A 277 -6.96 -3.77 -6.81
CA CYS A 277 -7.55 -2.55 -6.26
C CYS A 277 -8.74 -2.89 -5.35
N ARG A 278 -9.02 -2.03 -4.38
CA ARG A 278 -10.33 -2.05 -3.71
C ARG A 278 -11.41 -1.61 -4.71
N ASN A 279 -12.59 -2.19 -4.60
CA ASN A 279 -13.75 -1.87 -5.42
C ASN A 279 -14.26 -0.48 -5.00
N PHE A 280 -13.83 0.54 -5.74
CA PHE A 280 -14.12 1.94 -5.41
C PHE A 280 -15.62 2.21 -5.31
N THR A 281 -16.44 1.59 -6.16
CA THR A 281 -17.89 1.75 -6.15
C THR A 281 -18.52 1.27 -4.84
N LYS A 282 -18.01 0.19 -4.22
CA LYS A 282 -18.49 -0.29 -2.92
C LYS A 282 -18.23 0.70 -1.79
N ILE A 283 -17.07 1.35 -1.82
CA ILE A 283 -16.71 2.39 -0.86
C ILE A 283 -17.59 3.64 -1.06
N GLN A 284 -17.88 4.00 -2.32
CA GLN A 284 -18.81 5.08 -2.65
C GLN A 284 -20.25 4.77 -2.20
N GLU A 285 -20.72 3.54 -2.38
CA GLU A 285 -22.04 3.08 -1.92
C GLU A 285 -22.16 3.23 -0.40
N TRP A 286 -21.18 2.72 0.35
CA TRP A 286 -21.12 2.88 1.81
C TRP A 286 -21.18 4.36 2.23
N ALA A 287 -20.39 5.23 1.60
CA ALA A 287 -20.35 6.65 1.96
C ALA A 287 -21.68 7.36 1.70
N LYS A 288 -22.41 6.99 0.63
CA LYS A 288 -23.74 7.53 0.31
C LYS A 288 -24.79 7.10 1.33
N GLU A 289 -24.76 5.85 1.76
CA GLU A 289 -25.66 5.31 2.77
C GLU A 289 -25.44 5.96 4.14
N HIS A 290 -24.18 6.29 4.45
CA HIS A 290 -23.76 6.93 5.69
C HIS A 290 -23.67 8.45 5.58
N LYS A 291 -24.32 9.10 4.60
CA LYS A 291 -24.21 10.55 4.44
C LYS A 291 -24.80 11.28 5.65
N ALA A 292 -24.03 12.19 6.25
CA ALA A 292 -24.50 13.04 7.33
C ALA A 292 -25.66 13.92 6.83
N SER A 293 -26.67 14.11 7.68
CA SER A 293 -27.73 15.08 7.44
C SER A 293 -27.13 16.49 7.34
N TYR A 294 -27.84 17.40 6.67
CA TYR A 294 -27.43 18.81 6.66
C TYR A 294 -27.33 19.33 8.09
N TRP A 295 -26.16 19.84 8.44
CA TRP A 295 -25.91 20.55 9.68
C TRP A 295 -25.11 21.82 9.36
N ASN A 296 -25.32 22.86 10.15
CA ASN A 296 -24.63 24.12 9.94
C ASN A 296 -23.22 24.04 10.54
N TYR A 297 -22.21 24.01 9.68
CA TYR A 297 -20.79 23.99 10.09
C TYR A 297 -20.29 25.37 10.52
N ASN A 298 -21.00 26.45 10.18
CA ASN A 298 -20.70 27.78 10.66
C ASN A 298 -21.32 27.96 12.05
N VAL A 299 -20.48 27.87 13.07
CA VAL A 299 -20.85 28.02 14.47
C VAL A 299 -20.46 29.41 14.99
N THR A 300 -21.26 29.98 15.88
CA THR A 300 -20.86 31.18 16.65
C THR A 300 -19.77 30.82 17.66
N ALA A 301 -19.11 31.82 18.25
CA ALA A 301 -18.12 31.59 19.30
C ALA A 301 -18.73 30.83 20.49
N GLU A 302 -19.95 31.19 20.91
CA GLU A 302 -20.65 30.51 22.01
C GLU A 302 -20.97 29.05 21.67
N GLN A 303 -21.41 28.80 20.43
CA GLN A 303 -21.67 27.43 19.96
C GLN A 303 -20.39 26.60 19.88
N ALA A 304 -19.28 27.20 19.44
CA ALA A 304 -17.98 26.53 19.43
C ALA A 304 -17.54 26.16 20.85
N GLU A 305 -17.65 27.07 21.81
CA GLU A 305 -17.35 26.80 23.23
C GLU A 305 -18.22 25.68 23.81
N GLU A 306 -19.51 25.68 23.48
CA GLU A 306 -20.43 24.62 23.87
C GLU A 306 -20.04 23.27 23.27
N ILE A 307 -19.78 23.20 21.96
CA ILE A 307 -19.33 21.98 21.28
C ILE A 307 -18.03 21.45 21.89
N MET A 308 -17.04 22.32 22.10
CA MET A 308 -15.77 21.94 22.72
C MET A 308 -15.98 21.36 24.11
N ARG A 309 -16.79 22.02 24.95
CA ARG A 309 -17.12 21.58 26.30
C ARG A 309 -17.82 20.22 26.30
N GLU A 310 -18.71 19.97 25.35
CA GLU A 310 -19.50 18.74 25.27
C GLU A 310 -18.77 17.57 24.60
N SER A 311 -17.84 17.86 23.70
CA SER A 311 -17.08 16.84 22.97
C SER A 311 -16.26 15.93 23.90
N GLY A 312 -15.81 16.45 25.05
CA GLY A 312 -15.07 15.67 26.04
C GLY A 312 -13.63 15.31 25.63
N PHE A 313 -13.10 15.95 24.57
CA PHE A 313 -11.71 15.82 24.14
C PHE A 313 -11.12 17.17 23.74
N ASP A 314 -9.79 17.22 23.59
CA ASP A 314 -9.07 18.43 23.17
C ASP A 314 -9.29 18.69 21.67
N ASN A 315 -9.85 19.86 21.35
CA ASN A 315 -10.16 20.26 19.97
C ASN A 315 -9.04 21.12 19.35
N ALA A 316 -7.94 21.33 20.06
CA ALA A 316 -6.77 21.96 19.49
C ALA A 316 -6.22 21.12 18.32
N PRO A 317 -5.65 21.75 17.28
CA PRO A 317 -4.91 21.02 16.26
C PRO A 317 -3.81 20.15 16.87
N TRP A 318 -3.65 18.94 16.35
CA TRP A 318 -2.56 18.02 16.74
C TRP A 318 -1.20 18.46 16.17
N GLU A 319 -1.22 19.29 15.14
CA GLU A 319 -0.03 19.86 14.53
C GLU A 319 0.44 21.09 15.32
N SER A 320 1.76 21.23 15.42
CA SER A 320 2.35 22.47 15.88
C SER A 320 2.03 23.58 14.88
N ILE A 321 1.49 24.68 15.39
CA ILE A 321 1.26 25.90 14.62
C ILE A 321 2.12 27.02 15.20
N ASP A 322 3.38 26.72 15.48
CA ASP A 322 4.32 27.61 16.18
C ASP A 322 4.35 29.01 15.59
N ASP A 323 4.32 29.11 14.25
CA ASP A 323 4.35 30.36 13.51
C ASP A 323 3.05 31.17 13.62
N GLN A 324 1.95 30.55 14.04
CA GLN A 324 0.62 31.16 14.16
C GLN A 324 0.20 31.43 15.61
N TYR A 325 0.86 30.85 16.62
CA TYR A 325 0.51 31.13 18.02
C TYR A 325 0.60 32.61 18.37
N MET A 326 1.46 33.35 17.67
CA MET A 326 1.60 34.80 17.82
C MET A 326 0.39 35.60 17.33
N GLU A 327 -0.47 35.01 16.48
CA GLU A 327 -1.76 35.60 16.09
C GLU A 327 -2.81 35.43 17.21
N PHE A 328 -2.62 34.46 18.10
CA PHE A 328 -3.52 34.16 19.22
C PHE A 328 -2.77 34.14 20.57
N PRO A 329 -2.15 35.27 20.97
CA PRO A 329 -1.21 35.32 22.10
C PRO A 329 -1.86 34.93 23.43
N GLY A 330 -1.39 33.82 24.02
CA GLY A 330 -1.85 33.27 25.29
C GLY A 330 -3.27 32.69 25.27
N ASN A 331 -3.80 32.35 24.10
CA ASN A 331 -5.11 31.71 23.97
C ASN A 331 -5.03 30.22 24.35
N THR A 332 -5.67 29.84 25.45
CA THR A 332 -5.64 28.47 26.00
C THR A 332 -6.39 27.43 25.18
N PHE A 333 -7.06 27.83 24.09
CA PHE A 333 -7.55 26.88 23.08
C PHE A 333 -6.40 26.05 22.49
N PHE A 334 -5.21 26.64 22.33
CA PHE A 334 -4.05 25.94 21.80
C PHE A 334 -3.22 25.26 22.89
N THR A 335 -2.77 24.04 22.61
CA THR A 335 -1.97 23.20 23.52
C THR A 335 -0.72 23.91 24.03
N TYR A 336 0.02 24.58 23.14
CA TYR A 336 1.23 25.33 23.48
C TYR A 336 1.02 26.30 24.65
N TRP A 337 -0.02 27.13 24.60
CA TRP A 337 -0.29 28.13 25.64
C TRP A 337 -0.75 27.53 26.96
N ARG A 338 -1.37 26.33 26.94
CA ARG A 338 -1.70 25.60 28.17
C ARG A 338 -0.46 25.02 28.84
N GLU A 339 0.49 24.56 28.05
CA GLU A 339 1.76 23.97 28.53
C GLU A 339 2.78 25.05 28.97
N HIS A 340 2.66 26.28 28.47
CA HIS A 340 3.56 27.41 28.78
C HIS A 340 2.79 28.58 29.46
N PRO A 341 2.28 28.41 30.70
CA PRO A 341 1.35 29.36 31.32
C PRO A 341 1.96 30.74 31.60
N GLU A 342 3.26 30.81 31.92
CA GLU A 342 3.96 32.07 32.15
C GLU A 342 4.14 32.86 30.85
N GLU A 343 4.48 32.17 29.76
CA GLU A 343 4.56 32.78 28.43
C GLU A 343 3.17 33.22 27.95
N ALA A 344 2.14 32.40 28.19
CA ALA A 344 0.76 32.74 27.86
C ALA A 344 0.28 33.99 28.62
N LYS A 345 0.69 34.15 29.88
CA LYS A 345 0.38 35.34 30.66
C LYS A 345 1.11 36.57 30.10
N ALA A 346 2.42 36.47 29.87
CA ALA A 346 3.21 37.55 29.31
C ALA A 346 2.72 37.98 27.91
N ALA A 347 2.31 37.02 27.07
CA ALA A 347 1.75 37.27 25.75
C ALA A 347 0.43 38.05 25.84
N ARG A 348 -0.50 37.65 26.74
CA ARG A 348 -1.76 38.36 26.98
C ARG A 348 -1.54 39.79 27.49
N GLU A 349 -0.61 39.98 28.43
CA GLU A 349 -0.26 41.30 28.97
C GLU A 349 0.31 42.22 27.88
N LYS A 350 1.17 41.69 27.01
CA LYS A 350 1.75 42.42 25.88
C LYS A 350 0.69 42.85 24.87
N THR A 351 -0.25 41.96 24.52
CA THR A 351 -1.34 42.27 23.58
C THR A 351 -2.26 43.34 24.14
N ALA A 352 -2.67 43.20 25.42
CA ALA A 352 -3.48 44.21 26.10
C ALA A 352 -2.79 45.59 26.15
N ALA A 353 -1.45 45.63 26.28
CA ALA A 353 -0.69 46.87 26.24
C ALA A 353 -0.55 47.48 24.83
N SER A 354 -0.66 46.67 23.77
CA SER A 354 -0.57 47.13 22.37
C SER A 354 -1.86 47.70 21.80
N GLY A 355 -3.00 47.56 22.49
CA GLY A 355 -4.29 48.09 22.05
C GLY A 355 -4.87 47.40 20.81
N LEU A 356 -4.38 46.18 20.51
CA LEU A 356 -4.93 45.26 19.52
C LEU A 356 -5.95 44.33 20.19
#